data_AF-A0AAW1BDB2-F1
#
_entry.id   AF-A0AAW1BDB2-F1
#
_cell.length_a   1.000
_cell.length_b   1.000
_cell.length_c   1.000
_cell.angle_alpha   90.00
_cell.angle_beta   90.00
_cell.angle_gamma   90.00
#
_symmetry.space_group_name_H-M   'P 1'
#
loop_
_entity.id
_entity.type
_entity.pdbx_description
1 polymer ?
#
loop_
_entity_poly.entity_id
_entity_poly.type
_entity_poly.pdbx_seq_one_letter_code
_entity_poly.pdbx_strand_id
1 'polypeptide(L)'
;MNFLRRRLSDSSFVANLPNGYMMDLQRPDNSTSNPVSPATERRQQPIQQPAALSSGTSIFNSISSAMKQTTQAATGLIDQSASPVPVAQQKPQILLIIDDPHTDWAKYFQGKKVNGEFEIRVEQAEFSELNLAAYSTAGCMVDMQVIRNGTKVVRSFKPDFVLIRQHAYSMALGEDFRSLIIGLQYGGVHSINSLFSIYNFCSKPWVFSQLIKIVSSLGPEKFPLVEQTFFPSHKQMI
;
A
#
# COMPACT_ATOMS: atom_id res chain seq x y z
N MET A 1 -32.51 -31.72 6.02
CA MET A 1 -31.24 -31.51 5.29
C MET A 1 -31.36 -32.17 3.92
N ASN A 2 -31.83 -31.45 2.89
CA ASN A 2 -31.85 -31.91 1.48
C ASN A 2 -32.19 -30.73 0.53
N PHE A 3 -31.23 -29.82 0.26
CA PHE A 3 -31.44 -28.71 -0.68
C PHE A 3 -30.26 -28.43 -1.63
N LEU A 4 -29.42 -29.41 -1.93
CA LEU A 4 -28.24 -29.21 -2.80
C LEU A 4 -28.10 -30.31 -3.85
N ARG A 5 -29.05 -30.42 -4.78
CA ARG A 5 -28.87 -31.34 -5.92
C ARG A 5 -29.54 -30.93 -7.25
N ARG A 6 -29.75 -29.64 -7.51
CA ARG A 6 -30.44 -29.23 -8.74
C ARG A 6 -29.94 -27.93 -9.37
N ARG A 7 -28.64 -27.83 -9.68
CA ARG A 7 -28.09 -26.74 -10.53
C ARG A 7 -26.94 -27.18 -11.45
N LEU A 8 -26.95 -28.41 -11.99
CA LEU A 8 -25.97 -28.83 -13.00
C LEU A 8 -26.61 -29.52 -14.22
N SER A 9 -27.82 -29.12 -14.61
CA SER A 9 -28.46 -29.67 -15.82
C SER A 9 -29.36 -28.66 -16.55
N ASP A 10 -28.94 -27.39 -16.64
CA ASP A 10 -29.53 -26.47 -17.61
C ASP A 10 -28.48 -26.17 -18.68
N SER A 11 -28.65 -26.85 -19.81
CA SER A 11 -27.88 -26.72 -21.04
C SER A 11 -28.23 -25.43 -21.79
N SER A 12 -28.00 -24.27 -21.17
CA SER A 12 -28.27 -22.95 -21.77
C SER A 12 -27.12 -21.95 -21.56
N PHE A 13 -25.89 -22.44 -21.38
CA PHE A 13 -24.69 -21.61 -21.31
C PHE A 13 -24.37 -20.93 -22.66
N VAL A 14 -24.60 -21.64 -23.77
CA VAL A 14 -24.27 -21.14 -25.12
C VAL A 14 -25.23 -20.05 -25.59
N ALA A 15 -26.45 -19.98 -25.03
CA ALA A 15 -27.49 -19.06 -25.46
C ALA A 15 -27.33 -17.61 -24.93
N ASN A 16 -26.42 -17.37 -23.98
CA ASN A 16 -26.22 -16.06 -23.34
C ASN A 16 -24.85 -15.43 -23.65
N LEU A 17 -24.13 -15.93 -24.66
CA LEU A 17 -22.88 -15.31 -25.09
C LEU A 17 -23.19 -14.12 -26.01
N PRO A 18 -22.62 -12.92 -25.76
CA PRO A 18 -22.65 -11.81 -26.71
C PRO A 18 -22.07 -12.24 -28.06
N ASN A 19 -22.66 -11.77 -29.16
CA ASN A 19 -22.18 -12.07 -30.51
C ASN A 19 -20.68 -11.77 -30.64
N GLY A 20 -19.88 -12.77 -31.01
CA GLY A 20 -18.45 -12.63 -31.31
C GLY A 20 -17.52 -13.58 -30.55
N TYR A 21 -17.93 -14.12 -29.41
CA TYR A 21 -17.03 -14.88 -28.52
C TYR A 21 -16.52 -16.21 -29.11
N MET A 22 -17.26 -16.83 -30.05
CA MET A 22 -16.85 -18.07 -30.73
C MET A 22 -15.96 -17.82 -31.96
N MET A 23 -15.97 -16.62 -32.52
CA MET A 23 -15.17 -16.28 -33.72
C MET A 23 -13.69 -16.07 -33.38
N ASP A 24 -13.38 -15.60 -32.16
CA ASP A 24 -12.00 -15.37 -31.72
C ASP A 24 -11.24 -16.66 -31.35
N LEU A 25 -11.94 -17.77 -31.09
CA LEU A 25 -11.34 -19.08 -30.81
C LEU A 25 -10.77 -19.78 -32.06
N GLN A 26 -11.09 -19.28 -33.26
CA GLN A 26 -10.68 -19.91 -34.54
C GLN A 26 -9.59 -19.14 -35.28
N ARG A 27 -9.05 -18.05 -34.73
CA ARG A 27 -8.01 -17.29 -35.40
C ARG A 27 -6.63 -17.92 -35.16
N PRO A 28 -5.86 -18.30 -36.21
CA PRO A 28 -4.50 -18.80 -36.05
C PRO A 28 -3.55 -17.70 -35.55
N ASP A 29 -2.69 -18.02 -34.58
CA ASP A 29 -1.70 -17.11 -33.99
C ASP A 29 -0.60 -16.74 -34.99
N ASN A 30 -0.62 -15.50 -35.49
CA ASN A 30 0.54 -14.91 -36.16
C ASN A 30 1.35 -14.09 -35.15
N SER A 31 2.46 -14.68 -34.70
CA SER A 31 3.51 -14.04 -33.93
C SER A 31 4.19 -12.95 -34.76
N THR A 32 4.12 -11.68 -34.32
CA THR A 32 5.17 -10.65 -34.47
C THR A 32 4.68 -9.33 -33.86
N SER A 33 5.09 -9.04 -32.62
CA SER A 33 4.96 -7.70 -32.04
C SER A 33 6.33 -7.03 -31.96
N ASN A 34 6.67 -6.27 -33.00
CA ASN A 34 7.63 -5.16 -32.92
C ASN A 34 6.88 -3.91 -32.44
N PRO A 35 7.40 -3.10 -31.50
CA PRO A 35 6.85 -1.77 -31.26
C PRO A 35 7.57 -0.71 -32.10
N VAL A 36 6.86 -0.09 -33.04
CA VAL A 36 7.21 1.17 -33.72
C VAL A 36 6.37 2.29 -33.08
N SER A 37 6.99 3.17 -32.29
CA SER A 37 7.21 4.65 -32.48
C SER A 37 5.97 5.57 -32.33
N PRO A 38 6.13 6.84 -31.91
CA PRO A 38 6.68 7.89 -32.78
C PRO A 38 7.72 8.82 -32.14
N ALA A 39 8.62 9.29 -33.01
CA ALA A 39 9.57 10.37 -32.76
C ALA A 39 8.88 11.75 -32.76
N THR A 40 9.48 12.70 -32.03
CA THR A 40 9.39 14.13 -32.34
C THR A 40 10.78 14.72 -32.43
N GLU A 41 10.99 15.45 -33.52
CA GLU A 41 12.25 15.93 -34.04
C GLU A 41 12.94 16.98 -33.17
N ARG A 42 14.27 16.95 -33.28
CA ARG A 42 15.23 17.96 -32.87
C ARG A 42 15.20 19.10 -33.91
N ARG A 43 15.03 20.35 -33.51
CA ARG A 43 15.46 21.51 -34.31
C ARG A 43 16.26 22.49 -33.44
N GLN A 44 17.45 22.82 -33.92
CA GLN A 44 18.42 23.73 -33.31
C GLN A 44 18.33 25.15 -33.92
N GLN A 45 18.62 26.15 -33.06
CA GLN A 45 19.25 27.48 -33.25
C GLN A 45 18.49 28.71 -33.80
N PRO A 46 18.94 29.97 -33.54
CA PRO A 46 19.89 30.50 -32.52
C PRO A 46 19.47 31.80 -31.76
N ILE A 47 20.22 32.08 -30.68
CA ILE A 47 20.61 33.36 -29.99
C ILE A 47 19.83 34.67 -30.26
N GLN A 48 19.34 35.32 -29.18
CA GLN A 48 19.49 36.78 -28.92
C GLN A 48 19.09 37.16 -27.46
N GLN A 49 20.04 37.75 -26.71
CA GLN A 49 19.81 38.58 -25.50
C GLN A 49 19.60 40.04 -25.94
N PRO A 50 18.83 40.85 -25.19
CA PRO A 50 19.48 41.78 -24.25
C PRO A 50 18.71 42.14 -22.95
N ALA A 51 19.50 42.41 -21.91
CA ALA A 51 19.46 43.47 -20.87
C ALA A 51 18.16 43.90 -20.13
N ALA A 52 18.21 43.69 -18.81
CA ALA A 52 18.11 44.67 -17.69
C ALA A 52 16.82 45.44 -17.32
N LEU A 53 16.74 45.69 -15.99
CA LEU A 53 15.86 46.59 -15.21
C LEU A 53 14.46 46.04 -14.92
N SER A 54 13.80 46.23 -13.78
CA SER A 54 14.09 46.75 -12.43
C SER A 54 12.74 46.68 -11.68
N SER A 55 12.78 46.52 -10.36
CA SER A 55 11.77 47.08 -9.43
C SER A 55 10.32 46.55 -9.50
N GLY A 56 9.91 45.82 -8.46
CA GLY A 56 8.52 45.42 -8.26
C GLY A 56 8.28 44.87 -6.86
N THR A 57 8.38 45.75 -5.87
CA THR A 57 7.91 45.57 -4.50
C THR A 57 6.46 45.07 -4.43
N SER A 58 6.18 44.07 -3.59
CA SER A 58 4.88 43.96 -2.89
C SER A 58 4.94 43.12 -1.61
N ILE A 59 5.26 43.82 -0.51
CA ILE A 59 4.55 43.90 0.79
C ILE A 59 4.00 42.60 1.42
N PHE A 60 4.70 42.14 2.48
CA PHE A 60 4.17 41.25 3.51
C PHE A 60 3.39 42.06 4.56
N ASN A 61 2.22 41.56 4.96
CA ASN A 61 1.36 42.18 5.96
C ASN A 61 1.92 42.06 7.39
N SER A 62 1.93 43.22 8.07
CA SER A 62 2.17 43.44 9.49
C SER A 62 1.19 42.70 10.40
N ILE A 63 1.61 42.39 11.64
CA ILE A 63 1.01 42.89 12.89
C ILE A 63 2.08 42.82 13.99
N SER A 64 2.47 43.99 14.48
CA SER A 64 3.24 44.18 15.71
C SER A 64 2.26 44.38 16.87
N SER A 65 2.41 43.62 17.95
CA SER A 65 1.77 43.92 19.23
C SER A 65 2.82 44.45 20.21
N ALA A 66 2.61 45.70 20.60
CA ALA A 66 3.51 46.54 21.39
C ALA A 66 3.56 46.15 22.88
N MET A 67 4.75 46.36 23.46
CA MET A 67 5.04 46.45 24.88
C MET A 67 4.20 47.55 25.57
N LYS A 68 3.69 47.26 26.77
CA LYS A 68 3.40 48.28 27.79
C LYS A 68 3.95 47.82 29.13
N GLN A 69 4.87 48.61 29.64
CA GLN A 69 5.50 48.55 30.95
C GLN A 69 4.70 49.46 31.89
N THR A 70 4.15 48.94 33.00
CA THR A 70 3.73 49.76 34.16
C THR A 70 3.71 48.91 35.44
N THR A 71 4.66 49.24 36.32
CA THR A 71 4.72 49.29 37.81
C THR A 71 3.87 48.40 38.73
N GLN A 72 4.56 48.00 39.81
CA GLN A 72 4.18 47.19 40.99
C GLN A 72 3.05 47.77 41.86
N ALA A 73 2.25 46.90 42.51
CA ALA A 73 2.24 46.72 43.98
C ALA A 73 1.13 45.74 44.49
N ALA A 74 1.56 44.88 45.42
CA ALA A 74 0.86 44.33 46.59
C ALA A 74 -0.19 43.19 46.50
N THR A 75 0.16 42.12 47.23
CA THR A 75 -0.66 41.21 48.05
C THR A 75 -1.62 40.23 47.37
N GLY A 76 -1.14 38.98 47.26
CA GLY A 76 -1.97 37.79 47.05
C GLY A 76 -1.12 36.54 47.09
N LEU A 77 -1.02 35.92 48.28
CA LEU A 77 -0.52 34.55 48.45
C LEU A 77 -1.48 33.61 47.72
N ILE A 78 -1.10 33.17 46.54
CA ILE A 78 -1.78 32.07 45.85
C ILE A 78 -0.68 31.13 45.38
N ASP A 79 -0.72 29.93 45.95
CA ASP A 79 0.10 28.78 45.60
C ASP A 79 -0.03 28.53 44.10
N GLN A 80 0.96 28.98 43.32
CA GLN A 80 1.10 28.65 41.91
C GLN A 80 1.50 27.18 41.84
N SER A 81 0.49 26.32 41.89
CA SER A 81 0.55 25.00 41.30
C SER A 81 1.13 25.14 39.91
N ALA A 82 2.34 24.60 39.74
CA ALA A 82 3.07 24.57 38.49
C ALA A 82 2.12 24.10 37.39
N SER A 83 1.78 24.98 36.46
CA SER A 83 1.17 24.58 35.21
C SER A 83 2.12 23.57 34.56
N PRO A 84 1.68 22.33 34.27
CA PRO A 84 2.55 21.35 33.67
C PRO A 84 3.02 21.92 32.34
N VAL A 85 4.34 22.08 32.20
CA VAL A 85 4.98 22.36 30.92
C VAL A 85 4.37 21.39 29.91
N PRO A 86 3.81 21.85 28.77
CA PRO A 86 3.26 20.93 27.79
C PRO A 86 4.39 20.01 27.36
N VAL A 87 4.34 18.75 27.79
CA VAL A 87 5.25 17.71 27.34
C VAL A 87 5.11 17.72 25.83
N ALA A 88 6.18 18.08 25.13
CA ALA A 88 6.19 18.04 23.67
C ALA A 88 5.76 16.63 23.27
N GLN A 89 4.54 16.48 22.75
CA GLN A 89 4.02 15.19 22.33
C GLN A 89 4.93 14.70 21.22
N GLN A 90 5.72 13.67 21.54
CA GLN A 90 6.59 13.05 20.56
C GLN A 90 5.74 12.54 19.40
N LYS A 91 6.24 12.70 18.17
CA LYS A 91 5.52 12.26 16.97
C LYS A 91 5.21 10.75 17.11
N PRO A 92 3.94 10.33 16.95
CA PRO A 92 3.58 8.92 17.05
C PRO A 92 4.19 8.13 15.90
N GLN A 93 4.45 6.85 16.15
CA GLN A 93 4.85 5.87 15.15
C GLN A 93 3.60 5.35 14.44
N ILE A 94 3.54 5.50 13.11
CA ILE A 94 2.39 5.10 12.30
C ILE A 94 2.55 3.64 11.89
N LEU A 95 1.68 2.78 12.42
CA LEU A 95 1.55 1.39 12.03
C LEU A 95 0.39 1.25 11.05
N LEU A 96 0.70 0.95 9.78
CA LEU A 96 -0.31 0.56 8.80
C LEU A 96 -0.59 -0.93 8.93
N ILE A 97 -1.87 -1.29 9.07
CA ILE A 97 -2.32 -2.67 9.11
C ILE A 97 -3.18 -2.93 7.87
N ILE A 98 -2.72 -3.87 7.04
CA ILE A 98 -3.44 -4.30 5.85
C ILE A 98 -4.24 -5.55 6.19
N ASP A 99 -5.47 -5.33 6.64
CA ASP A 99 -6.38 -6.37 7.09
C ASP A 99 -7.84 -5.97 6.85
N ASP A 100 -8.73 -6.97 6.84
CA ASP A 100 -10.17 -6.74 6.80
C ASP A 100 -10.67 -6.04 8.08
N PRO A 101 -11.84 -5.37 8.05
CA PRO A 101 -12.34 -4.60 9.19
C PRO A 101 -12.92 -5.46 10.32
N HIS A 102 -12.94 -6.79 10.21
CA HIS A 102 -13.53 -7.65 11.24
C HIS A 102 -12.69 -7.65 12.52
N THR A 103 -11.38 -7.40 12.41
CA THR A 103 -10.48 -7.24 13.55
C THR A 103 -10.18 -5.77 13.79
N ASP A 104 -10.63 -5.21 14.93
CA ASP A 104 -10.26 -3.85 15.35
C ASP A 104 -8.85 -3.85 15.94
N TRP A 105 -7.85 -3.66 15.11
CA TRP A 105 -6.46 -3.66 15.56
C TRP A 105 -6.09 -2.46 16.42
N ALA A 106 -6.77 -1.32 16.26
CA ALA A 106 -6.52 -0.15 17.08
C ALA A 106 -6.74 -0.45 18.57
N LYS A 107 -7.77 -1.26 18.89
CA LYS A 107 -8.02 -1.75 20.25
C LYS A 107 -6.85 -2.56 20.83
N TYR A 108 -6.20 -3.42 20.03
CA TYR A 108 -5.08 -4.25 20.51
C TYR A 108 -3.79 -3.46 20.73
N PHE A 109 -3.60 -2.37 19.98
CA PHE A 109 -2.46 -1.46 20.13
C PHE A 109 -2.73 -0.28 21.06
N GLN A 110 -3.93 -0.15 21.62
CA GLN A 110 -4.28 0.93 22.53
C GLN A 110 -3.37 0.96 23.75
N GLY A 111 -2.77 2.13 24.01
CA GLY A 111 -1.83 2.34 25.12
C GLY A 111 -0.47 1.65 24.95
N LYS A 112 -0.22 0.95 23.83
CA LYS A 112 1.10 0.40 23.52
C LYS A 112 2.02 1.52 23.04
N LYS A 113 3.28 1.44 23.44
CA LYS A 113 4.31 2.42 23.10
C LYS A 113 5.59 1.72 22.64
N VAL A 114 6.26 2.29 21.65
CA VAL A 114 7.60 1.87 21.25
C VAL A 114 8.60 2.45 22.23
N ASN A 115 9.47 1.60 22.80
CA ASN A 115 10.45 1.95 23.84
C ASN A 115 9.83 2.63 25.09
N GLY A 116 8.52 2.49 25.32
CA GLY A 116 7.81 3.18 26.40
C GLY A 116 7.52 4.66 26.15
N GLU A 117 8.00 5.23 25.04
CA GLU A 117 7.96 6.68 24.78
C GLU A 117 6.99 7.03 23.65
N PHE A 118 7.15 6.40 22.48
CA PHE A 118 6.42 6.78 21.27
C PHE A 118 5.09 6.05 21.19
N GLU A 119 3.99 6.79 21.10
CA GLU A 119 2.66 6.22 20.88
C GLU A 119 2.57 5.56 19.51
N ILE A 120 1.80 4.46 19.43
CA ILE A 120 1.50 3.78 18.17
C ILE A 120 0.17 4.30 17.66
N ARG A 121 0.20 4.94 16.49
CA ARG A 121 -1.00 5.32 15.75
C ARG A 121 -1.28 4.23 14.71
N VAL A 122 -2.40 3.54 14.87
CA VAL A 122 -2.86 2.53 13.91
C VAL A 122 -3.65 3.19 12.79
N GLU A 123 -3.30 2.90 11.55
CA GLU A 123 -4.13 3.13 10.37
C GLU A 123 -4.43 1.75 9.76
N GLN A 124 -5.70 1.40 9.57
CA GLN A 124 -6.13 0.10 9.08
C GLN A 124 -6.95 0.27 7.80
N ALA A 125 -6.66 -0.55 6.79
CA ALA A 125 -7.40 -0.59 5.52
C ALA A 125 -7.13 -1.90 4.79
N GLU A 126 -8.01 -2.24 3.84
CA GLU A 126 -7.77 -3.35 2.92
C GLU A 126 -6.85 -2.93 1.77
N PHE A 127 -6.19 -3.89 1.11
CA PHE A 127 -5.38 -3.60 -0.08
C PHE A 127 -6.16 -2.85 -1.17
N SER A 128 -7.44 -3.17 -1.34
CA SER A 128 -8.34 -2.56 -2.33
C SER A 128 -8.62 -1.07 -2.08
N GLU A 129 -8.35 -0.59 -0.86
CA GLU A 129 -8.56 0.79 -0.43
C GLU A 129 -7.26 1.62 -0.48
N LEU A 130 -6.14 1.00 -0.85
CA LEU A 130 -4.81 1.60 -0.78
C LEU A 130 -4.24 1.91 -2.16
N ASN A 131 -3.49 2.99 -2.22
CA ASN A 131 -2.53 3.28 -3.27
C ASN A 131 -1.28 3.89 -2.63
N LEU A 132 -0.20 4.04 -3.39
CA LEU A 132 1.01 4.67 -2.87
C LEU A 132 1.83 5.36 -3.95
N ALA A 133 2.67 6.28 -3.51
CA ALA A 133 3.80 6.80 -4.26
C ALA A 133 5.07 6.60 -3.42
N ALA A 134 6.08 5.94 -3.99
CA ALA A 134 7.35 5.69 -3.33
C ALA A 134 8.48 6.44 -4.02
N TYR A 135 9.34 7.06 -3.22
CA TYR A 135 10.45 7.88 -3.69
C TYR A 135 11.74 7.38 -3.07
N SER A 136 12.81 7.32 -3.86
CA SER A 136 14.11 6.80 -3.42
C SER A 136 14.72 7.56 -2.23
N THR A 137 14.37 8.83 -2.05
CA THR A 137 14.91 9.69 -0.99
C THR A 137 13.89 10.06 0.09
N ALA A 138 12.60 10.10 -0.26
CA ALA A 138 11.54 10.61 0.63
C ALA A 138 10.67 9.49 1.25
N GLY A 139 10.95 8.23 0.94
CA GLY A 139 10.24 7.06 1.44
C GLY A 139 8.90 6.81 0.73
N CYS A 140 8.04 6.03 1.38
CA CYS A 140 6.70 5.70 0.87
C CYS A 140 5.63 6.65 1.42
N MET A 141 4.80 7.20 0.54
CA MET A 141 3.56 7.88 0.87
C MET A 141 2.39 6.98 0.48
N VAL A 142 1.58 6.60 1.45
CA VAL A 142 0.40 5.75 1.26
C VAL A 142 -0.84 6.62 1.22
N ASP A 143 -1.65 6.42 0.20
CA ASP A 143 -2.98 7.02 0.04
C ASP A 143 -4.02 5.98 0.42
N MET A 144 -4.88 6.32 1.38
CA MET A 144 -5.97 5.47 1.85
C MET A 144 -7.30 6.10 1.48
N GLN A 145 -8.14 5.34 0.77
CA GLN A 145 -9.52 5.70 0.48
C GLN A 145 -10.41 5.33 1.68
N VAL A 146 -11.12 6.31 2.22
CA VAL A 146 -12.06 6.13 3.33
C VAL A 146 -13.41 6.74 2.97
N ILE A 147 -14.51 6.08 3.32
CA ILE A 147 -15.85 6.64 3.16
C ILE A 147 -16.21 7.42 4.42
N ARG A 148 -16.46 8.73 4.28
CA ARG A 148 -16.95 9.60 5.37
C ARG A 148 -18.26 10.24 4.94
N ASN A 149 -19.34 10.01 5.71
CA ASN A 149 -20.68 10.54 5.42
C ASN A 149 -21.13 10.25 3.98
N GLY A 150 -20.86 9.03 3.48
CA GLY A 150 -21.19 8.62 2.12
C GLY A 150 -20.28 9.18 1.02
N THR A 151 -19.31 10.03 1.35
CA THR A 151 -18.36 10.60 0.39
C THR A 151 -17.02 9.86 0.48
N LYS A 152 -16.46 9.48 -0.67
CA LYS A 152 -15.11 8.92 -0.75
C LYS A 152 -14.08 10.04 -0.57
N VAL A 153 -13.25 9.93 0.45
CA VAL A 153 -12.18 10.87 0.77
C VAL A 153 -10.86 10.11 0.76
N VAL A 154 -9.83 10.70 0.17
CA VAL A 154 -8.47 10.14 0.21
C VAL A 154 -7.68 10.87 1.29
N ARG A 155 -6.94 10.12 2.10
CA ARG A 155 -6.02 10.64 3.10
C ARG A 155 -4.65 9.99 2.93
N SER A 156 -3.61 10.82 2.98
CA SER A 156 -2.24 10.37 2.76
C SER A 156 -1.45 10.38 4.07
N PHE A 157 -0.58 9.40 4.26
CA PHE A 157 0.34 9.35 5.39
C PHE A 157 1.62 8.58 5.02
N LYS A 158 2.65 8.69 5.85
CA LYS A 158 3.89 7.91 5.72
C LYS A 158 3.93 6.86 6.82
N PRO A 159 3.75 5.57 6.54
CA PRO A 159 3.84 4.54 7.55
C PRO A 159 5.30 4.37 8.01
N ASP A 160 5.50 4.20 9.31
CA ASP A 160 6.80 3.84 9.87
C ASP A 160 6.98 2.30 9.87
N PHE A 161 5.87 1.56 9.90
CA PHE A 161 5.83 0.09 9.84
C PHE A 161 4.54 -0.42 9.18
N VAL A 162 4.58 -1.62 8.59
CA VAL A 162 3.42 -2.30 7.99
C VAL A 162 3.23 -3.73 8.52
N LEU A 163 2.03 -4.05 8.98
CA LEU A 163 1.59 -5.42 9.26
C LEU A 163 0.65 -5.88 8.16
N ILE A 164 0.98 -6.97 7.46
CA ILE A 164 0.16 -7.49 6.35
C ILE A 164 -0.54 -8.78 6.77
N ARG A 165 -1.87 -8.76 6.72
CA ARG A 165 -2.75 -9.88 7.10
C ARG A 165 -3.60 -10.39 5.93
N GLN A 166 -3.74 -9.61 4.85
CA GLN A 166 -4.39 -10.04 3.62
C GLN A 166 -3.44 -10.74 2.63
N HIS A 167 -4.01 -11.51 1.71
CA HIS A 167 -3.27 -12.06 0.57
C HIS A 167 -2.91 -10.94 -0.42
N ALA A 168 -1.61 -10.80 -0.73
CA ALA A 168 -1.14 -9.80 -1.68
C ALA A 168 -1.40 -10.17 -3.16
N TYR A 169 -1.80 -11.40 -3.43
CA TYR A 169 -2.08 -11.89 -4.79
C TYR A 169 -3.08 -13.05 -4.79
N SER A 170 -4.00 -12.98 -5.73
CA SER A 170 -4.94 -14.03 -6.14
C SER A 170 -5.18 -13.91 -7.64
N MET A 171 -5.58 -15.02 -8.28
CA MET A 171 -5.93 -15.02 -9.71
C MET A 171 -7.36 -14.53 -9.96
N ALA A 172 -8.13 -14.23 -8.92
CA ALA A 172 -9.45 -13.62 -9.09
C ALA A 172 -9.31 -12.18 -9.63
N LEU A 173 -10.35 -11.73 -10.33
CA LEU A 173 -10.37 -10.41 -10.95
C LEU A 173 -10.22 -9.32 -9.87
N GLY A 174 -9.20 -8.47 -10.02
CA GLY A 174 -8.97 -7.33 -9.13
C GLY A 174 -8.18 -7.65 -7.86
N GLU A 175 -7.67 -8.87 -7.68
CA GLU A 175 -6.93 -9.28 -6.48
C GLU A 175 -5.41 -9.41 -6.71
N ASP A 176 -4.83 -8.52 -7.51
CA ASP A 176 -3.37 -8.44 -7.71
C ASP A 176 -2.79 -7.16 -7.10
N PHE A 177 -2.25 -7.29 -5.89
CA PHE A 177 -1.68 -6.19 -5.10
C PHE A 177 -0.16 -6.23 -5.03
N ARG A 178 0.49 -7.03 -5.90
CA ARG A 178 1.95 -7.17 -5.91
C ARG A 178 2.67 -5.83 -6.13
N SER A 179 2.07 -4.94 -6.92
CA SER A 179 2.59 -3.57 -7.13
C SER A 179 2.67 -2.76 -5.84
N LEU A 180 1.72 -2.92 -4.91
CA LEU A 180 1.75 -2.26 -3.61
C LEU A 180 2.88 -2.82 -2.74
N ILE A 181 3.12 -4.14 -2.76
CA ILE A 181 4.26 -4.76 -2.06
C ILE A 181 5.58 -4.22 -2.59
N ILE A 182 5.73 -4.13 -3.92
CA ILE A 182 6.91 -3.53 -4.56
C ILE A 182 7.08 -2.07 -4.12
N GLY A 183 6.00 -1.29 -4.09
CA GLY A 183 6.03 0.11 -3.68
C GLY A 183 6.45 0.33 -2.23
N LEU A 184 5.92 -0.48 -1.31
CA LEU A 184 6.32 -0.48 0.10
C LEU A 184 7.81 -0.83 0.25
N GLN A 185 8.30 -1.82 -0.51
CA GLN A 185 9.70 -2.24 -0.49
C GLN A 185 10.61 -1.15 -1.07
N TYR A 186 10.19 -0.53 -2.18
CA TYR A 186 10.90 0.55 -2.85
C TYR A 186 11.03 1.77 -1.94
N GLY A 187 9.98 2.10 -1.18
CA GLY A 187 9.97 3.19 -0.22
C GLY A 187 10.60 2.86 1.13
N GLY A 188 11.20 1.67 1.30
CA GLY A 188 11.94 1.28 2.50
C GLY A 188 11.09 1.05 3.75
N VAL A 189 9.81 0.71 3.60
CA VAL A 189 8.91 0.47 4.74
C VAL A 189 9.20 -0.91 5.35
N HIS A 190 9.40 -0.97 6.66
CA HIS A 190 9.58 -2.24 7.38
C HIS A 190 8.25 -2.97 7.55
N SER A 191 8.28 -4.31 7.53
CA SER A 191 7.05 -5.10 7.59
C SER A 191 7.16 -6.44 8.30
N ILE A 192 6.03 -6.91 8.84
CA ILE A 192 5.79 -8.30 9.24
C ILE A 192 4.64 -8.89 8.38
N ASN A 193 4.83 -10.05 7.74
CA ASN A 193 6.14 -10.68 7.46
C ASN A 193 6.99 -9.76 6.56
N SER A 194 8.27 -10.11 6.30
CA SER A 194 9.10 -9.26 5.43
C SER A 194 8.48 -9.12 4.05
N LEU A 195 8.53 -7.93 3.46
CA LEU A 195 8.00 -7.67 2.11
C LEU A 195 8.62 -8.60 1.06
N PHE A 196 9.90 -8.94 1.22
CA PHE A 196 10.56 -9.97 0.43
C PHE A 196 9.85 -11.33 0.50
N SER A 197 9.53 -11.81 1.71
CA SER A 197 8.83 -13.08 1.88
C SER A 197 7.41 -13.03 1.31
N ILE A 198 6.69 -11.91 1.51
CA ILE A 198 5.32 -11.71 1.02
C ILE A 198 5.29 -11.71 -0.51
N TYR A 199 6.22 -11.02 -1.15
CA TYR A 199 6.35 -11.02 -2.61
C TYR A 199 6.62 -12.44 -3.14
N ASN A 200 7.54 -13.18 -2.51
CA ASN A 200 7.84 -14.57 -2.88
C ASN A 200 6.66 -15.52 -2.59
N PHE A 201 5.78 -15.21 -1.63
CA PHE A 201 4.61 -16.01 -1.31
C PHE A 201 3.46 -15.87 -2.32
N CYS A 202 3.56 -14.96 -3.29
CA CYS A 202 2.53 -14.76 -4.31
C CYS A 202 2.43 -15.91 -5.33
N SER A 203 3.28 -16.95 -5.25
CA SER A 203 3.14 -18.17 -6.07
C SER A 203 3.20 -19.40 -5.18
N LYS A 204 2.07 -20.12 -5.04
CA LYS A 204 2.01 -21.35 -4.23
C LYS A 204 3.04 -22.40 -4.70
N PRO A 205 3.21 -22.69 -6.00
CA PRO A 205 4.26 -23.61 -6.46
C PRO A 205 5.68 -23.15 -6.13
N TRP A 206 5.94 -21.83 -6.16
CA TRP A 206 7.23 -21.28 -5.76
C TRP A 206 7.53 -21.54 -4.28
N VAL A 207 6.54 -21.31 -3.39
CA VAL A 207 6.66 -21.63 -1.97
C VAL A 207 6.83 -23.14 -1.75
N PHE A 208 6.05 -23.96 -2.46
CA PHE A 208 6.14 -25.42 -2.37
C PHE A 208 7.53 -25.93 -2.75
N SER A 209 8.23 -25.28 -3.70
CA SER A 209 9.62 -25.63 -4.03
C SER A 209 10.59 -25.47 -2.87
N GLN A 210 10.32 -24.56 -1.91
CA GLN A 210 11.12 -24.46 -0.69
C GLN A 210 10.84 -25.62 0.26
N LEU A 211 9.60 -26.13 0.30
CA LEU A 211 9.25 -27.32 1.07
C LEU A 211 9.94 -28.58 0.52
N ILE A 212 10.06 -28.70 -0.82
CA ILE A 212 10.83 -29.79 -1.46
C ILE A 212 12.28 -29.77 -0.96
N LYS A 213 12.92 -28.60 -0.89
CA LYS A 213 14.29 -28.48 -0.35
C LYS A 213 14.40 -28.95 1.10
N ILE A 214 13.37 -28.69 1.92
CA ILE A 214 13.33 -29.14 3.32
C ILE A 214 13.25 -30.67 3.37
N VAL A 215 12.37 -31.31 2.58
CA VAL A 215 12.30 -32.78 2.47
C VAL A 215 13.63 -33.36 2.03
N SER A 216 14.27 -32.76 1.01
CA SER A 216 15.56 -33.25 0.51
C SER A 216 16.68 -33.18 1.57
N SER A 217 16.60 -32.23 2.50
CA SER A 217 17.57 -32.08 3.59
C SER A 217 17.26 -32.97 4.80
N LEU A 218 16.00 -33.05 5.21
CA LEU A 218 15.59 -33.72 6.45
C LEU A 218 15.16 -35.18 6.26
N GLY A 219 14.79 -35.56 5.04
CA GLY A 219 14.17 -36.84 4.71
C GLY A 219 12.65 -36.86 4.97
N PRO A 220 11.91 -37.72 4.25
CA PRO A 220 10.45 -37.79 4.33
C PRO A 220 9.93 -38.26 5.70
N GLU A 221 10.73 -39.01 6.45
CA GLU A 221 10.41 -39.45 7.82
C GLU A 221 10.27 -38.26 8.80
N LYS A 222 11.09 -37.22 8.63
CA LYS A 222 11.07 -36.03 9.50
C LYS A 222 10.18 -34.92 8.97
N PHE A 223 10.04 -34.84 7.66
CA PHE A 223 9.22 -33.84 6.99
C PHE A 223 8.41 -34.51 5.87
N PRO A 224 7.26 -35.13 6.20
CA PRO A 224 6.44 -35.89 5.26
C PRO A 224 5.63 -34.95 4.35
N LEU A 225 6.29 -34.38 3.33
CA LEU A 225 5.62 -33.55 2.33
C LEU A 225 4.78 -34.42 1.39
N VAL A 226 3.56 -33.96 1.11
CA VAL A 226 2.70 -34.60 0.11
C VAL A 226 3.37 -34.64 -1.26
N GLU A 227 3.20 -35.74 -1.98
CA GLU A 227 3.63 -35.81 -3.37
C GLU A 227 2.76 -34.89 -4.23
N GLN A 228 3.41 -34.03 -5.02
CA GLN A 228 2.72 -33.10 -5.90
C GLN A 228 3.51 -32.91 -7.20
N THR A 229 2.80 -32.88 -8.32
CA THR A 229 3.37 -32.58 -9.64
C THR A 229 3.02 -31.15 -10.04
N PHE A 230 4.01 -30.38 -10.49
CA PHE A 230 3.80 -29.05 -11.06
C PHE A 230 3.79 -29.12 -12.59
N PHE A 231 2.76 -28.52 -13.20
CA PHE A 231 2.67 -28.35 -14.64
C PHE A 231 2.69 -26.85 -14.97
N PRO A 232 3.65 -26.36 -15.78
CA PRO A 232 3.70 -24.95 -16.20
C PRO A 232 2.46 -24.52 -17.01
N SER A 233 1.83 -25.49 -17.68
CA SER A 233 0.59 -25.29 -18.44
C SER A 233 -0.13 -26.63 -18.62
N HIS A 234 -1.38 -26.58 -19.07
CA HIS A 234 -2.19 -27.76 -19.38
C HIS A 234 -1.55 -28.70 -20.41
N LYS A 235 -0.63 -28.22 -21.27
CA LYS A 235 -0.01 -29.03 -22.34
C LYS A 235 0.80 -30.22 -21.83
N GLN A 236 1.24 -30.19 -20.58
CA GLN A 236 2.04 -31.26 -19.96
C GLN A 236 1.18 -32.23 -19.12
N MET A 237 -0.13 -31.99 -19.03
CA MET A 237 -1.09 -32.85 -18.33
C MET A 237 -1.69 -33.85 -19.33
N ILE A 238 -0.93 -34.89 -19.67
CA ILE A 238 -1.33 -35.98 -20.58
C ILE A 238 -1.79 -37.18 -19.77
#